data_AF-A0A177TJE9-F1
#
_entry.id   AF-A0A177TJE9-F1
#
_cell.length_a   1.000
_cell.length_b   1.000
_cell.length_c   1.000
_cell.angle_alpha   90.00
_cell.angle_beta   90.00
_cell.angle_gamma   90.00
#
_symmetry.space_group_name_H-M   'P 1'
#
loop_
_entity.id
_entity.type
_entity.pdbx_description
1 polymer ?
#
loop_
_entity_poly.entity_id
_entity_poly.type
_entity_poly.pdbx_seq_one_letter_code
_entity_poly.pdbx_strand_id
1 'polypeptide(L)'
;MRRGGGLAALDRQTNTTSSFADLSSDLSAAQLSELRTQLSTFSTALRSFATTHRTQILRDPEFRHAFQKMCASLGVDPLSGSGSAVKASSQGGGLSKRLGSIWADILPGLSDFQYDLGVQIIDVCLSTRALNGGMISMDELILRIMALRSGVSGRNGAGAGIDSSVAAAVITPEDIARSIQLLEPLGSGYTIINLPSSTSSNSKTPQFRQMVRSVPRELDMDAQTVLGILLASDSNYVTLDSLVRAQPSVSKQAWTEERAKAVLEGMLMGEGTLWVDDQTHPPRYYSLAAATSML
;
A
#
# COMPACT_ATOMS: atom_id res chain seq x y z
N MET A 1 -24.50 49.62 -49.91
CA MET A 1 -25.35 49.68 -48.69
C MET A 1 -25.41 48.28 -48.08
N ARG A 2 -24.79 48.10 -46.90
CA ARG A 2 -24.82 46.85 -46.13
C ARG A 2 -26.27 46.57 -45.70
N ARG A 3 -26.85 45.45 -46.15
CA ARG A 3 -28.14 44.98 -45.64
C ARG A 3 -27.93 44.52 -44.19
N GLY A 4 -28.42 45.31 -43.24
CA GLY A 4 -28.43 44.93 -41.82
C GLY A 4 -29.30 43.70 -41.61
N GLY A 5 -28.78 42.70 -40.91
CA GLY A 5 -29.56 41.51 -40.54
C GLY A 5 -30.77 41.93 -39.70
N GLY A 6 -31.97 41.55 -40.16
CA GLY A 6 -33.22 41.85 -39.47
C GLY A 6 -33.50 40.87 -38.32
N LEU A 7 -34.39 41.28 -37.42
CA LEU A 7 -34.85 40.52 -36.23
C LEU A 7 -35.23 39.04 -36.53
N ALA A 8 -35.73 38.75 -37.73
CA ALA A 8 -36.04 37.39 -38.17
C ALA A 8 -34.80 36.47 -38.30
N ALA A 9 -33.61 37.02 -38.56
CA ALA A 9 -32.37 36.25 -38.58
C ALA A 9 -31.91 35.89 -37.16
N LEU A 10 -32.13 36.78 -36.19
CA LEU A 10 -31.87 36.52 -34.77
C LEU A 10 -32.80 35.43 -34.25
N ASP A 11 -34.09 35.50 -34.58
CA ASP A 11 -35.10 34.53 -34.14
C ASP A 11 -34.91 33.15 -34.79
N ARG A 12 -34.42 33.12 -36.03
CA ARG A 12 -33.98 31.87 -36.66
C ARG A 12 -32.73 31.31 -35.98
N GLN A 13 -31.78 32.16 -35.61
CA GLN A 13 -30.55 31.75 -34.93
C GLN A 13 -30.82 31.18 -33.52
N THR A 14 -31.71 31.81 -32.74
CA THR A 14 -32.14 31.32 -31.43
C THR A 14 -32.84 29.97 -31.55
N ASN A 15 -33.80 29.83 -32.47
CA ASN A 15 -34.52 28.57 -32.71
C ASN A 15 -33.61 27.43 -33.25
N THR A 16 -32.59 27.76 -34.06
CA THR A 16 -31.59 26.75 -34.45
C THR A 16 -30.70 26.35 -33.28
N THR A 17 -30.33 27.30 -32.42
CA THR A 17 -29.46 27.01 -31.27
C THR A 17 -30.19 26.15 -30.23
N SER A 18 -31.47 26.40 -29.98
CA SER A 18 -32.30 25.55 -29.11
C SER A 18 -32.47 24.14 -29.68
N SER A 19 -32.79 24.00 -30.97
CA SER A 19 -32.94 22.67 -31.57
C SER A 19 -31.62 21.88 -31.62
N PHE A 20 -30.47 22.54 -31.83
CA PHE A 20 -29.15 21.89 -31.69
C PHE A 20 -28.85 21.50 -30.23
N ALA A 21 -29.26 22.31 -29.26
CA ALA A 21 -29.09 21.99 -27.84
C ALA A 21 -29.94 20.78 -27.43
N ASP A 22 -31.20 20.71 -27.89
CA ASP A 22 -32.11 19.60 -27.63
C ASP A 22 -31.56 18.31 -28.25
N LEU A 23 -31.17 18.34 -29.54
CA LEU A 23 -30.58 17.19 -30.22
C LEU A 23 -29.28 16.72 -29.56
N SER A 24 -28.43 17.66 -29.14
CA SER A 24 -27.20 17.35 -28.40
C SER A 24 -27.51 16.68 -27.05
N SER A 25 -28.52 17.17 -26.34
CA SER A 25 -28.96 16.60 -25.07
C SER A 25 -29.53 15.19 -25.26
N ASP A 26 -30.36 14.96 -26.29
CA ASP A 26 -30.93 13.66 -26.62
C ASP A 26 -29.86 12.65 -27.04
N LEU A 27 -28.91 13.08 -27.87
CA LEU A 27 -27.78 12.24 -28.30
C LEU A 27 -26.89 11.86 -27.10
N SER A 28 -26.62 12.81 -26.20
CA SER A 28 -25.88 12.54 -24.97
C SER A 28 -26.65 11.60 -24.04
N ALA A 29 -27.98 11.75 -23.93
CA ALA A 29 -28.83 10.89 -23.13
C ALA A 29 -28.88 9.46 -23.68
N ALA A 30 -28.97 9.31 -25.01
CA ALA A 30 -28.89 8.02 -25.69
C ALA A 30 -27.55 7.33 -25.44
N GLN A 31 -26.42 8.04 -25.63
CA GLN A 31 -25.09 7.53 -25.35
C GLN A 31 -24.90 7.12 -23.88
N LEU A 32 -25.42 7.92 -22.94
CA LEU A 32 -25.38 7.58 -21.51
C LEU A 32 -26.23 6.35 -21.18
N SER A 33 -27.37 6.18 -21.87
CA SER A 33 -28.23 5.00 -21.68
C SER A 33 -27.56 3.73 -22.20
N GLU A 34 -26.89 3.80 -23.36
CA GLU A 34 -26.15 2.68 -23.94
C GLU A 34 -24.92 2.33 -23.09
N LEU A 35 -24.18 3.33 -22.61
CA LEU A 35 -23.05 3.10 -21.72
C LEU A 35 -23.51 2.42 -20.42
N ARG A 36 -24.67 2.80 -19.89
CA ARG A 36 -25.25 2.15 -18.69
C ARG A 36 -25.60 0.68 -18.93
N THR A 37 -26.15 0.33 -20.09
CA THR A 37 -26.46 -1.08 -20.42
C THR A 37 -25.20 -1.90 -20.68
N GLN A 38 -24.18 -1.30 -21.30
CA GLN A 38 -22.87 -1.93 -21.45
C GLN A 38 -22.18 -2.16 -20.09
N LEU A 39 -22.24 -1.19 -19.18
CA LEU A 39 -21.72 -1.37 -17.81
C LEU A 39 -22.49 -2.42 -17.01
N SER A 40 -23.83 -2.53 -17.17
CA SER A 40 -24.63 -3.52 -16.45
C SER A 40 -24.35 -4.95 -16.94
N THR A 41 -24.27 -5.14 -18.26
CA THR A 41 -23.89 -6.44 -18.85
C THR A 41 -22.47 -6.85 -18.45
N PHE A 42 -21.52 -5.91 -18.53
CA PHE A 42 -20.15 -6.16 -18.13
C PHE A 42 -20.00 -6.47 -16.64
N SER A 43 -20.66 -5.71 -15.76
CA SER A 43 -20.62 -5.96 -14.30
C SER A 43 -21.22 -7.32 -13.93
N THR A 44 -22.27 -7.75 -14.62
CA THR A 44 -22.84 -9.10 -14.46
C THR A 44 -21.85 -10.18 -14.90
N ALA A 45 -21.17 -9.97 -16.03
CA ALA A 45 -20.14 -10.88 -16.52
C ALA A 45 -18.93 -10.96 -15.56
N LEU A 46 -18.45 -9.82 -15.06
CA LEU A 46 -17.36 -9.76 -14.09
C LEU A 46 -17.75 -10.42 -12.77
N ARG A 47 -19.00 -10.25 -12.30
CA ARG A 47 -19.52 -10.96 -11.13
C ARG A 47 -19.48 -12.47 -11.32
N SER A 48 -19.99 -12.95 -12.46
CA SER A 48 -19.96 -14.38 -12.79
C SER A 48 -18.53 -14.93 -12.87
N PHE A 49 -17.62 -14.16 -13.47
CA PHE A 49 -16.21 -14.50 -13.55
C PHE A 49 -15.57 -14.61 -12.14
N ALA A 50 -15.80 -13.61 -11.30
CA ALA A 50 -15.23 -13.57 -9.96
C ALA A 50 -15.76 -14.68 -9.04
N THR A 51 -17.04 -15.03 -9.12
CA THR A 51 -17.60 -16.14 -8.34
C THR A 51 -17.09 -17.49 -8.83
N THR A 52 -16.99 -17.68 -10.15
CA THR A 52 -16.51 -18.93 -10.77
C THR A 52 -15.04 -19.17 -10.48
N HIS A 53 -14.21 -18.12 -10.57
CA HIS A 53 -12.77 -18.21 -10.42
C HIS A 53 -12.27 -17.78 -9.03
N ARG A 54 -13.15 -17.67 -8.02
CA ARG A 54 -12.81 -17.17 -6.68
C ARG A 54 -11.60 -17.86 -6.07
N THR A 55 -11.59 -19.19 -6.06
CA THR A 55 -10.50 -19.98 -5.46
C THR A 55 -9.19 -19.79 -6.21
N GLN A 56 -9.24 -19.58 -7.52
CA GLN A 56 -8.05 -19.30 -8.34
C GLN A 56 -7.51 -17.90 -8.04
N ILE A 57 -8.38 -16.89 -7.92
CA ILE A 57 -8.00 -15.52 -7.52
C ILE A 57 -7.34 -15.52 -6.12
N LEU A 58 -7.85 -16.36 -5.21
CA LEU A 58 -7.30 -16.45 -3.86
C LEU A 58 -6.02 -17.30 -3.79
N ARG A 59 -5.79 -18.24 -4.70
CA ARG A 59 -4.62 -19.13 -4.64
C ARG A 59 -3.44 -18.62 -5.44
N ASP A 60 -3.70 -18.09 -6.64
CA ASP A 60 -2.66 -17.68 -7.58
C ASP A 60 -2.42 -16.16 -7.52
N PRO A 61 -1.22 -15.71 -7.08
CA PRO A 61 -0.91 -14.29 -6.97
C PRO A 61 -0.87 -13.56 -8.33
N GLU A 62 -0.41 -14.20 -9.40
CA GLU A 62 -0.33 -13.54 -10.71
C GLU A 62 -1.74 -13.26 -11.25
N PHE A 63 -2.61 -14.27 -11.15
CA PHE A 63 -4.01 -14.14 -11.55
C PHE A 63 -4.76 -13.12 -10.68
N ARG A 64 -4.49 -13.10 -9.38
CA ARG A 64 -5.02 -12.09 -8.45
C ARG A 64 -4.67 -10.67 -8.90
N HIS A 65 -3.39 -10.43 -9.19
CA HIS A 65 -2.90 -9.13 -9.63
C HIS A 65 -3.48 -8.72 -10.99
N ALA A 66 -3.55 -9.65 -11.96
CA ALA A 66 -4.16 -9.39 -13.26
C ALA A 66 -5.64 -9.00 -13.14
N PHE A 67 -6.40 -9.72 -12.32
CA PHE A 67 -7.81 -9.41 -12.03
C PHE A 67 -7.97 -8.01 -11.40
N GLN A 68 -7.11 -7.65 -10.46
CA GLN A 68 -7.17 -6.36 -9.78
C GLN A 68 -6.75 -5.21 -10.68
N LYS A 69 -5.75 -5.41 -11.54
CA LYS A 69 -5.36 -4.43 -12.57
C LYS A 69 -6.50 -4.16 -13.54
N MET A 70 -7.24 -5.19 -13.92
CA MET A 70 -8.46 -5.05 -14.73
C MET A 70 -9.51 -4.21 -14.00
N CYS A 71 -9.80 -4.49 -12.73
CA CYS A 71 -10.71 -3.67 -11.93
C CYS A 71 -10.24 -2.20 -11.84
N ALA A 72 -8.96 -1.97 -11.55
CA ALA A 72 -8.39 -0.63 -11.43
C ALA A 72 -8.48 0.17 -12.74
N SER A 73 -8.26 -0.47 -13.89
CA SER A 73 -8.37 0.17 -15.21
C SER A 73 -9.78 0.71 -15.50
N LEU A 74 -10.79 0.14 -14.85
CA LEU A 74 -12.20 0.52 -14.98
C LEU A 74 -12.63 1.52 -13.90
N GLY A 75 -11.71 1.98 -13.06
CA GLY A 75 -12.00 2.84 -11.91
C GLY A 75 -12.80 2.10 -10.82
N VAL A 76 -12.69 0.78 -10.78
CA VAL A 76 -13.32 -0.09 -9.80
C VAL A 76 -12.28 -0.54 -8.80
N ASP A 77 -12.47 -0.17 -7.55
CA ASP A 77 -11.67 -0.73 -6.47
C ASP A 77 -12.36 -1.99 -5.92
N PRO A 78 -11.80 -3.19 -6.15
CA PRO A 78 -12.38 -4.44 -5.65
C PRO A 78 -12.32 -4.56 -4.13
N LEU A 79 -11.57 -3.68 -3.44
CA LEU A 79 -11.39 -3.65 -2.00
C LEU A 79 -12.25 -2.58 -1.31
N SER A 80 -12.95 -1.73 -2.06
CA SER A 80 -13.89 -0.73 -1.53
C SER A 80 -15.23 -1.35 -1.08
N GLY A 81 -15.15 -2.53 -0.48
CA GLY A 81 -16.28 -3.30 0.02
C GLY A 81 -16.81 -2.75 1.34
N SER A 82 -18.10 -2.41 1.39
CA SER A 82 -18.94 -2.22 2.59
C SER A 82 -18.62 -1.06 3.56
N GLY A 83 -17.34 -0.70 3.79
CA GLY A 83 -16.96 0.25 4.85
C GLY A 83 -16.83 1.73 4.44
N SER A 84 -16.52 2.02 3.17
CA SER A 84 -16.33 3.41 2.71
C SER A 84 -17.65 4.15 2.38
N ALA A 85 -18.79 3.59 2.83
CA ALA A 85 -20.06 4.32 2.91
C ALA A 85 -20.13 5.24 4.16
N VAL A 86 -19.26 5.03 5.16
CA VAL A 86 -19.37 5.70 6.48
C VAL A 86 -18.78 7.12 6.51
N LYS A 87 -17.94 7.51 5.54
CA LYS A 87 -17.63 8.94 5.29
C LYS A 87 -18.44 9.47 4.11
N ALA A 88 -19.75 9.54 4.34
CA ALA A 88 -20.65 10.41 3.59
C ALA A 88 -20.37 11.89 3.97
N SER A 89 -19.19 12.40 3.63
CA SER A 89 -19.05 13.86 3.46
C SER A 89 -19.70 14.24 2.14
N SER A 90 -20.71 15.08 2.27
CA SER A 90 -21.59 15.59 1.24
C SER A 90 -20.88 16.55 0.28
N GLN A 91 -19.95 16.06 -0.54
CA GLN A 91 -19.37 16.90 -1.59
C GLN A 91 -18.86 16.07 -2.78
N GLY A 92 -19.58 16.15 -3.90
CA GLY A 92 -19.10 15.74 -5.23
C GLY A 92 -19.18 14.24 -5.57
N GLY A 93 -20.38 13.71 -5.80
CA GLY A 93 -20.60 12.31 -6.19
C GLY A 93 -20.46 12.07 -7.70
N GLY A 94 -19.25 11.73 -8.16
CA GLY A 94 -19.00 11.25 -9.53
C GLY A 94 -19.45 9.80 -9.76
N LEU A 95 -19.61 9.41 -11.02
CA LEU A 95 -20.04 8.07 -11.48
C LEU A 95 -19.19 6.93 -10.88
N SER A 96 -17.91 7.18 -10.62
CA SER A 96 -16.96 6.26 -9.97
C SER A 96 -17.39 5.84 -8.55
N LYS A 97 -18.00 6.74 -7.77
CA LYS A 97 -18.42 6.44 -6.39
C LYS A 97 -19.67 5.54 -6.34
N ARG A 98 -20.58 5.72 -7.32
CA ARG A 98 -21.76 4.83 -7.50
C ARG A 98 -21.35 3.47 -8.02
N LEU A 99 -20.37 3.42 -8.91
CA LEU A 99 -19.79 2.15 -9.36
C LEU A 99 -19.11 1.44 -8.18
N GLY A 100 -18.25 2.11 -7.40
CA GLY A 100 -17.58 1.50 -6.23
C GLY A 100 -18.54 0.79 -5.26
N SER A 101 -19.70 1.39 -4.97
CA SER A 101 -20.75 0.77 -4.14
C SER A 101 -21.39 -0.47 -4.78
N ILE A 102 -21.47 -0.55 -6.10
CA ILE A 102 -21.99 -1.73 -6.82
C ILE A 102 -20.98 -2.87 -6.73
N TRP A 103 -19.68 -2.56 -6.76
CA TRP A 103 -18.60 -3.55 -6.74
C TRP A 103 -18.29 -4.11 -5.35
N ALA A 104 -18.57 -3.34 -4.31
CA ALA A 104 -18.53 -3.76 -2.91
C ALA A 104 -19.32 -5.05 -2.63
N ASP A 105 -20.52 -5.17 -3.21
CA ASP A 105 -21.40 -6.34 -3.08
C ASP A 105 -21.06 -7.45 -4.09
N ILE A 106 -20.19 -7.18 -5.07
CA ILE A 106 -19.85 -8.12 -6.17
C ILE A 106 -18.68 -9.04 -5.79
N LEU A 107 -17.79 -8.60 -4.89
CA LEU A 107 -16.57 -9.34 -4.51
C LEU A 107 -16.47 -9.66 -3.01
N PRO A 108 -17.47 -10.34 -2.39
CA PRO A 108 -17.51 -10.66 -0.96
C PRO A 108 -16.46 -11.72 -0.57
N GLY A 109 -15.19 -11.42 -0.73
CA GLY A 109 -14.11 -12.24 -0.17
C GLY A 109 -12.76 -12.11 -0.83
N LEU A 110 -12.64 -11.32 -1.90
CA LEU A 110 -11.36 -10.67 -2.15
C LEU A 110 -11.12 -9.60 -1.08
N SER A 111 -12.16 -8.87 -0.69
CA SER A 111 -12.17 -7.98 0.48
C SER A 111 -11.82 -8.73 1.76
N ASP A 112 -12.45 -9.89 2.01
CA ASP A 112 -12.28 -10.62 3.27
C ASP A 112 -10.87 -11.18 3.40
N PHE A 113 -10.27 -11.68 2.31
CA PHE A 113 -8.86 -12.05 2.28
C PHE A 113 -7.95 -10.87 2.64
N GLN A 114 -8.23 -9.69 2.08
CA GLN A 114 -7.42 -8.50 2.32
C GLN A 114 -7.59 -7.95 3.75
N TYR A 115 -8.80 -8.03 4.31
CA TYR A 115 -9.07 -7.68 5.71
C TYR A 115 -8.40 -8.65 6.67
N ASP A 116 -8.49 -9.96 6.40
CA ASP A 116 -7.79 -11.00 7.18
C ASP A 116 -6.26 -10.79 7.13
N LEU A 117 -5.71 -10.50 5.95
CA LEU A 117 -4.30 -10.15 5.80
C LEU A 117 -3.95 -8.86 6.57
N GLY A 118 -4.81 -7.84 6.53
CA GLY A 118 -4.65 -6.61 7.31
C GLY A 118 -4.57 -6.85 8.82
N VAL A 119 -5.44 -7.71 9.37
CA VAL A 119 -5.42 -8.09 10.80
C VAL A 119 -4.13 -8.83 11.15
N GLN A 120 -3.66 -9.74 10.29
CA GLN A 120 -2.41 -10.47 10.52
C GLN A 120 -1.18 -9.55 10.46
N ILE A 121 -1.18 -8.56 9.56
CA ILE A 121 -0.12 -7.53 9.52
C ILE A 121 -0.08 -6.78 10.85
N ILE A 122 -1.25 -6.39 11.38
CA ILE A 122 -1.35 -5.71 12.68
C ILE A 122 -0.79 -6.60 13.80
N ASP A 123 -1.17 -7.87 13.85
CA ASP A 123 -0.71 -8.80 14.89
C ASP A 123 0.81 -9.01 14.88
N VAL A 124 1.41 -9.22 13.69
CA VAL A 124 2.87 -9.31 13.55
C VAL A 124 3.54 -7.99 13.95
N CYS A 125 3.00 -6.86 13.51
CA CYS A 125 3.57 -5.55 13.83
C CYS A 125 3.48 -5.21 15.32
N LEU A 126 2.43 -5.64 16.01
CA LEU A 126 2.26 -5.45 17.46
C LEU A 126 3.17 -6.38 18.26
N SER A 127 3.23 -7.67 17.90
CA SER A 127 4.05 -8.66 18.59
C SER A 127 5.55 -8.40 18.46
N THR A 128 6.00 -7.87 17.31
CA THR A 128 7.42 -7.57 17.08
C THR A 128 7.85 -6.17 17.55
N ARG A 129 6.89 -5.29 17.89
CA ARG A 129 7.14 -3.87 18.20
C ARG A 129 8.19 -3.64 19.29
N ALA A 130 8.17 -4.46 20.33
CA ALA A 130 9.12 -4.34 21.45
C ALA A 130 10.56 -4.67 21.04
N LEU A 131 10.74 -5.43 19.97
CA LEU A 131 12.06 -5.85 19.50
C LEU A 131 12.60 -4.91 18.42
N ASN A 132 11.76 -4.55 17.44
CA ASN A 132 12.20 -3.85 16.24
C ASN A 132 11.84 -2.35 16.21
N GLY A 133 11.23 -1.81 17.27
CA GLY A 133 10.80 -0.41 17.33
C GLY A 133 9.61 -0.09 16.42
N GLY A 134 8.94 -1.10 15.88
CA GLY A 134 7.83 -0.93 14.94
C GLY A 134 8.27 -0.76 13.48
N MET A 135 9.43 -1.29 13.11
CA MET A 135 9.88 -1.42 11.72
C MET A 135 10.19 -2.87 11.39
N ILE A 136 9.63 -3.37 10.28
CA ILE A 136 9.83 -4.74 9.82
C ILE A 136 10.09 -4.75 8.32
N SER A 137 10.98 -5.60 7.83
CA SER A 137 11.19 -5.74 6.38
C SER A 137 10.00 -6.46 5.73
N MET A 138 9.73 -6.17 4.46
CA MET A 138 8.63 -6.81 3.74
C MET A 138 8.79 -8.34 3.70
N ASP A 139 10.02 -8.81 3.46
CA ASP A 139 10.34 -10.23 3.40
C ASP A 139 10.10 -10.93 4.74
N GLU A 140 10.55 -10.33 5.84
CA GLU A 140 10.37 -10.88 7.19
C GLU A 140 8.90 -10.85 7.63
N LEU A 141 8.15 -9.81 7.24
CA LEU A 141 6.71 -9.73 7.46
C LEU A 141 5.98 -10.85 6.73
N ILE A 142 6.31 -11.12 5.46
CA ILE A 142 5.74 -12.23 4.70
C ILE A 142 6.04 -13.56 5.39
N LEU A 143 7.30 -13.80 5.77
CA LEU A 143 7.71 -15.03 6.46
C LEU A 143 6.93 -15.24 7.78
N ARG A 144 6.78 -14.19 8.59
CA ARG A 144 6.03 -14.26 9.85
C ARG A 144 4.54 -14.51 9.63
N ILE A 145 3.93 -13.86 8.65
CA ILE A 145 2.51 -14.10 8.32
C ILE A 145 2.31 -15.54 7.81
N MET A 146 3.20 -16.03 6.96
CA MET A 146 3.17 -17.42 6.50
C MET A 146 3.31 -18.41 7.67
N ALA A 147 4.20 -18.12 8.63
CA ALA A 147 4.34 -18.93 9.84
C ALA A 147 3.07 -18.93 10.71
N LEU A 148 2.39 -17.78 10.85
CA LEU A 148 1.10 -17.67 11.55
C LEU A 148 0.01 -18.49 10.85
N ARG A 149 -0.07 -18.42 9.52
CA ARG A 149 -1.07 -19.17 8.72
C ARG A 149 -0.80 -20.67 8.68
N SER A 150 0.46 -21.08 8.69
CA SER A 150 0.85 -22.50 8.65
C SER A 150 0.63 -23.23 9.97
N GLY A 151 0.26 -22.52 11.06
CA GLY A 151 0.00 -23.14 12.36
C GLY A 151 1.24 -23.70 13.07
N VAL A 152 2.44 -23.37 12.60
CA VAL A 152 3.72 -23.89 13.15
C VAL A 152 4.12 -23.17 14.45
N SER A 153 3.51 -22.02 14.76
CA SER A 153 3.66 -21.38 16.07
C SER A 153 2.66 -21.93 17.10
N GLY A 154 2.99 -23.09 17.68
CA GLY A 154 2.86 -23.30 19.12
C GLY A 154 1.49 -23.62 19.73
N ARG A 155 0.49 -24.17 19.02
CA ARG A 155 -0.70 -24.74 19.68
C ARG A 155 -1.06 -26.13 19.15
N ASN A 156 -0.64 -27.14 19.91
CA ASN A 156 -1.36 -28.40 20.03
C ASN A 156 -2.83 -28.10 20.39
N GLY A 157 -3.76 -28.62 19.59
CA GLY A 157 -5.13 -28.86 20.05
C GLY A 157 -6.21 -27.95 19.46
N ALA A 158 -7.04 -28.60 18.64
CA ALA A 158 -8.48 -28.40 18.53
C ALA A 158 -9.02 -27.05 18.01
N GLY A 159 -9.49 -27.10 16.76
CA GLY A 159 -10.70 -26.37 16.37
C GLY A 159 -10.49 -25.02 15.68
N ALA A 160 -10.13 -25.04 14.40
CA ALA A 160 -10.54 -23.99 13.48
C ALA A 160 -10.62 -24.58 12.07
N GLY A 161 -11.84 -24.89 11.61
CA GLY A 161 -12.13 -25.28 10.23
C GLY A 161 -11.99 -24.09 9.29
N ILE A 162 -10.76 -23.58 9.14
CA ILE A 162 -10.41 -22.61 8.10
C ILE A 162 -10.05 -23.43 6.86
N ASP A 163 -10.78 -23.17 5.78
CA ASP A 163 -10.61 -23.81 4.48
C ASP A 163 -9.12 -23.86 4.08
N SER A 164 -8.58 -25.08 3.97
CA SER A 164 -7.16 -25.35 3.67
C SER A 164 -6.67 -24.70 2.38
N SER A 165 -7.61 -24.28 1.51
CA SER A 165 -7.31 -23.57 0.27
C SER A 165 -6.81 -22.13 0.47
N VAL A 166 -7.19 -21.46 1.58
CA VAL A 166 -6.78 -20.07 1.90
C VAL A 166 -5.48 -20.04 2.71
N ALA A 167 -5.21 -21.05 3.53
CA ALA A 167 -3.95 -21.17 4.27
C ALA A 167 -2.74 -21.37 3.35
N ALA A 168 -2.95 -21.93 2.15
CA ALA A 168 -1.92 -22.12 1.13
C ALA A 168 -1.79 -20.95 0.13
N ALA A 169 -2.53 -19.86 0.32
CA ALA A 169 -2.45 -18.70 -0.55
C ALA A 169 -1.07 -18.04 -0.43
N VAL A 170 -0.36 -17.94 -1.55
CA VAL A 170 0.92 -17.21 -1.60
C VAL A 170 0.61 -15.73 -1.43
N ILE A 171 1.32 -15.09 -0.49
CA ILE A 171 1.21 -13.67 -0.18
C ILE A 171 2.32 -12.94 -0.92
N THR A 172 1.96 -11.91 -1.69
CA THR A 172 2.94 -11.05 -2.37
C THR A 172 3.13 -9.72 -1.64
N PRO A 173 4.23 -9.00 -1.88
CA PRO A 173 4.41 -7.65 -1.33
C PRO A 173 3.30 -6.68 -1.76
N GLU A 174 2.72 -6.83 -2.95
CA GLU A 174 1.58 -6.03 -3.40
C GLU A 174 0.31 -6.29 -2.60
N ASP A 175 0.09 -7.52 -2.12
CA ASP A 175 -1.03 -7.83 -1.24
C ASP A 175 -0.87 -7.16 0.12
N ILE A 176 0.35 -7.12 0.66
CA ILE A 176 0.64 -6.39 1.90
C ILE A 176 0.46 -4.89 1.68
N ALA A 177 0.99 -4.35 0.59
CA ALA A 177 0.91 -2.92 0.31
C ALA A 177 -0.53 -2.42 0.24
N ARG A 178 -1.41 -3.20 -0.40
CA ARG A 178 -2.84 -2.87 -0.49
C ARG A 178 -3.58 -3.11 0.82
N SER A 179 -3.19 -4.12 1.59
CA SER A 179 -3.76 -4.31 2.93
C SER A 179 -3.43 -3.12 3.83
N ILE A 180 -2.21 -2.57 3.74
CA ILE A 180 -1.82 -1.34 4.44
C ILE A 180 -2.66 -0.14 4.00
N GLN A 181 -2.94 0.01 2.70
CA GLN A 181 -3.84 1.06 2.21
C GLN A 181 -5.25 0.92 2.79
N LEU A 182 -5.74 -0.30 3.00
CA LEU A 182 -7.02 -0.52 3.68
C LEU A 182 -7.00 -0.15 5.17
N LEU A 183 -5.83 -0.13 5.82
CA LEU A 183 -5.67 0.29 7.20
C LEU A 183 -5.53 1.81 7.35
N GLU A 184 -5.28 2.56 6.26
CA GLU A 184 -5.13 4.02 6.28
C GLU A 184 -6.32 4.76 6.94
N PRO A 185 -7.60 4.40 6.68
CA PRO A 185 -8.74 5.07 7.31
C PRO A 185 -8.81 4.93 8.84
N LEU A 186 -8.14 3.92 9.41
CA LEU A 186 -8.07 3.71 10.86
C LEU A 186 -7.11 4.68 11.55
N GLY A 187 -6.28 5.42 10.80
CA GLY A 187 -5.31 6.36 11.35
C GLY A 187 -4.19 5.69 12.16
N SER A 188 -3.97 4.38 11.96
CA SER A 188 -3.02 3.57 12.75
C SER A 188 -1.54 3.79 12.40
N GLY A 189 -1.21 4.65 11.43
CA GLY A 189 0.17 5.04 11.12
C GLY A 189 0.99 4.00 10.35
N TYR A 190 0.36 2.99 9.76
CA TYR A 190 1.06 2.02 8.91
C TYR A 190 1.51 2.67 7.60
N THR A 191 2.81 2.64 7.34
CA THR A 191 3.39 3.23 6.13
C THR A 191 4.49 2.36 5.57
N ILE A 192 4.59 2.27 4.24
CA ILE A 192 5.68 1.58 3.56
C ILE A 192 6.79 2.59 3.30
N ILE A 193 8.00 2.26 3.72
CA ILE A 193 9.20 3.08 3.54
C ILE A 193 10.20 2.28 2.72
N ASN A 194 10.82 2.94 1.73
CA ASN A 194 11.87 2.35 0.91
C ASN A 194 13.21 2.87 1.39
N LEU A 195 14.00 2.00 2.01
CA LEU A 195 15.35 2.34 2.46
C LEU A 195 16.39 1.87 1.44
N PRO A 196 17.48 2.61 1.21
CA PRO A 196 18.55 2.17 0.34
C PRO A 196 19.23 0.92 0.95
N SER A 197 19.53 -0.08 0.11
CA SER A 197 20.18 -1.35 0.50
C SER A 197 21.36 -1.61 -0.46
N SER A 198 22.54 -1.97 0.06
CA SER A 198 23.75 -2.14 -0.79
C SER A 198 24.00 -3.57 -1.28
N THR A 199 23.11 -4.51 -0.99
CA THR A 199 23.27 -5.95 -1.22
C THR A 199 23.24 -6.38 -2.69
N SER A 200 24.15 -5.87 -3.53
CA SER A 200 24.72 -6.56 -4.70
C SER A 200 25.74 -5.66 -5.39
N SER A 201 27.01 -6.02 -5.29
CA SER A 201 28.13 -5.36 -5.99
C SER A 201 28.06 -5.45 -7.53
N ASN A 202 27.06 -6.13 -8.10
CA ASN A 202 26.95 -6.41 -9.54
C ASN A 202 25.67 -5.83 -10.19
N SER A 203 24.82 -5.12 -9.44
CA SER A 203 23.60 -4.52 -9.95
C SER A 203 23.78 -3.02 -10.18
N LYS A 204 23.69 -2.58 -11.45
CA LYS A 204 23.82 -1.16 -11.84
C LYS A 204 22.60 -0.31 -11.43
N THR A 205 21.58 -0.93 -10.81
CA THR A 205 20.37 -0.26 -10.31
C THR A 205 20.43 -0.10 -8.78
N PRO A 206 20.10 1.08 -8.23
CA PRO A 206 20.01 1.28 -6.79
C PRO A 206 18.94 0.35 -6.22
N GLN A 207 19.35 -0.56 -5.33
CA GLN A 207 18.42 -1.48 -4.69
C GLN A 207 17.83 -0.83 -3.44
N PHE A 208 16.51 -0.90 -3.32
CA PHE A 208 15.79 -0.43 -2.14
C PHE A 208 15.19 -1.64 -1.43
N ARG A 209 15.24 -1.64 -0.10
CA ARG A 209 14.50 -2.59 0.72
C ARG A 209 13.19 -1.95 1.15
N GLN A 210 12.08 -2.59 0.81
CA GLN A 210 10.76 -2.17 1.28
C GLN A 210 10.58 -2.61 2.73
N MET A 211 10.16 -1.67 3.57
CA MET A 211 9.93 -1.89 4.98
C MET A 211 8.58 -1.33 5.39
N VAL A 212 7.94 -1.99 6.33
CA VAL A 212 6.66 -1.57 6.91
C VAL A 212 6.94 -0.96 8.27
N ARG A 213 6.48 0.27 8.45
CA ARG A 213 6.48 0.98 9.73
C ARG A 213 5.07 0.92 10.33
N SER A 214 4.96 0.61 11.61
CA SER A 214 3.68 0.49 12.35
C SER A 214 3.47 1.59 13.39
N VAL A 215 4.41 2.52 13.54
CA VAL A 215 4.39 3.60 14.54
C VAL A 215 4.12 4.93 13.85
N PRO A 216 3.19 5.77 14.37
CA PRO A 216 2.79 7.03 13.74
C PRO A 216 3.83 8.16 13.85
N ARG A 217 4.97 7.93 14.51
CA ARG A 217 6.05 8.92 14.61
C ARG A 217 6.80 8.99 13.29
N GLU A 218 7.03 10.20 12.80
CA GLU A 218 7.84 10.43 11.60
C GLU A 218 9.28 9.97 11.84
N LEU A 219 9.84 9.28 10.85
CA LEU A 219 11.22 8.82 10.88
C LEU A 219 12.05 9.93 10.25
N ASP A 220 12.93 10.54 11.05
CA ASP A 220 13.78 11.63 10.60
C ASP A 220 14.64 11.21 9.40
N MET A 221 14.97 12.16 8.53
CA MET A 221 15.82 11.90 7.35
C MET A 221 17.16 11.32 7.77
N ASP A 222 17.70 11.78 8.89
CA ASP A 222 18.95 11.27 9.41
C ASP A 222 18.82 9.85 9.93
N ALA A 223 17.73 9.53 10.63
CA ALA A 223 17.43 8.15 11.05
C ALA A 223 17.29 7.21 9.84
N GLN A 224 16.63 7.66 8.76
CA GLN A 224 16.56 6.90 7.49
C GLN A 224 17.95 6.66 6.88
N THR A 225 18.84 7.64 6.94
CA THR A 225 20.20 7.45 6.44
C THR A 225 21.03 6.48 7.28
N VAL A 226 20.91 6.51 8.62
CA VAL A 226 21.58 5.56 9.51
C VAL A 226 21.08 4.14 9.26
N LEU A 227 19.77 3.94 9.13
CA LEU A 227 19.21 2.64 8.77
C LEU A 227 19.65 2.18 7.39
N GLY A 228 19.73 3.10 6.41
CA GLY A 228 20.26 2.81 5.08
C GLY A 228 21.73 2.36 5.13
N ILE A 229 22.55 2.98 5.97
CA ILE A 229 23.96 2.57 6.19
C ILE A 229 24.01 1.19 6.85
N LEU A 230 23.17 0.92 7.86
CA LEU A 230 23.09 -0.39 8.52
C LEU A 230 22.71 -1.50 7.54
N LEU A 231 21.70 -1.25 6.69
CA LEU A 231 21.26 -2.18 5.64
C LEU A 231 22.30 -2.38 4.54
N ALA A 232 23.16 -1.38 4.32
CA ALA A 232 24.24 -1.40 3.36
C ALA A 232 25.55 -2.00 3.89
N SER A 233 25.69 -2.15 5.20
CA SER A 233 26.93 -2.61 5.81
C SER A 233 26.84 -4.11 6.10
N ASP A 234 27.83 -4.88 5.65
CA ASP A 234 27.91 -6.32 5.95
C ASP A 234 27.99 -6.60 7.46
N SER A 235 28.40 -5.61 8.24
CA SER A 235 28.61 -5.73 9.68
C SER A 235 27.33 -5.59 10.52
N ASN A 236 26.17 -5.23 9.96
CA ASN A 236 24.89 -5.04 10.67
C ASN A 236 24.92 -4.13 11.93
N TYR A 237 26.04 -3.43 12.14
CA TYR A 237 26.22 -2.46 13.22
C TYR A 237 26.81 -1.17 12.68
N VAL A 238 26.55 -0.10 13.41
CA VAL A 238 27.11 1.22 13.16
C VAL A 238 27.78 1.70 14.45
N THR A 239 28.93 2.34 14.30
CA THR A 239 29.61 3.06 15.38
C THR A 239 29.59 4.56 15.08
N LEU A 240 29.73 5.38 16.12
CA LEU A 240 29.81 6.83 15.96
C LEU A 240 30.92 7.22 14.97
N ASP A 241 32.11 6.64 15.13
CA ASP A 241 33.23 6.87 14.22
C ASP A 241 32.91 6.45 12.78
N SER A 242 32.12 5.39 12.59
CA SER A 242 31.69 4.95 11.27
C SER A 242 30.75 5.95 10.62
N LEU A 243 29.84 6.59 11.37
CA LEU A 243 28.96 7.64 10.83
C LEU A 243 29.74 8.90 10.48
N VAL A 244 30.64 9.33 11.35
CA VAL A 244 31.48 10.52 11.10
C VAL A 244 32.43 10.30 9.92
N ARG A 245 32.96 9.08 9.77
CA ARG A 245 33.79 8.69 8.61
C ARG A 245 32.99 8.39 7.36
N ALA A 246 31.69 8.13 7.44
CA ALA A 246 30.83 7.94 6.27
C ALA A 246 30.71 9.27 5.52
N GLN A 247 31.64 9.48 4.58
CA GLN A 247 31.73 10.68 3.76
C GLN A 247 30.53 10.77 2.79
N PRO A 248 30.18 11.99 2.34
CA PRO A 248 29.05 12.23 1.45
C PRO A 248 29.13 11.45 0.12
N SER A 249 28.06 10.75 -0.24
CA SER A 249 27.80 10.46 -1.66
C SER A 249 27.24 11.73 -2.32
N VAL A 250 28.10 12.61 -2.84
CA VAL A 250 27.86 13.71 -3.79
C VAL A 250 26.80 14.79 -3.45
N SER A 251 25.86 14.57 -2.52
CA SER A 251 24.73 15.47 -2.23
C SER A 251 24.31 15.60 -0.76
N LYS A 252 24.93 14.87 0.18
CA LYS A 252 24.58 14.91 1.61
C LYS A 252 25.63 15.64 2.44
N GLN A 253 25.19 16.44 3.40
CA GLN A 253 26.07 17.16 4.32
C GLN A 253 26.88 16.18 5.18
N ALA A 254 28.15 16.50 5.46
CA ALA A 254 29.01 15.68 6.31
C ALA A 254 28.40 15.50 7.71
N TRP A 255 28.54 14.29 8.28
CA TRP A 255 28.11 14.01 9.64
C TRP A 255 29.02 14.71 10.64
N THR A 256 28.46 15.59 11.47
CA THR A 256 29.15 16.10 12.66
C THR A 256 28.97 15.12 13.82
N GLU A 257 29.93 15.11 14.75
CA GLU A 257 29.88 14.24 15.93
C GLU A 257 28.62 14.49 16.77
N GLU A 258 28.25 15.76 16.98
CA GLU A 258 27.05 16.15 17.72
C GLU A 258 25.76 15.66 17.05
N ARG A 259 25.67 15.76 15.72
CA ARG A 259 24.53 15.28 14.93
C ARG A 259 24.42 13.75 15.00
N ALA A 260 25.55 13.05 14.87
CA ALA A 260 25.58 11.59 14.96
C ALA A 260 25.12 11.12 16.35
N LYS A 261 25.59 11.75 17.43
CA LYS A 261 25.14 11.45 18.80
C LYS A 261 23.65 11.70 18.98
N ALA A 262 23.16 12.88 18.56
CA ALA A 262 21.75 13.23 18.70
C ALA A 262 20.81 12.27 17.97
N VAL A 263 21.19 11.83 16.77
CA VAL A 263 20.39 10.87 15.99
C VAL A 263 20.42 9.48 16.62
N LEU A 264 21.60 9.00 17.06
CA LEU A 264 21.72 7.70 17.72
C LEU A 264 20.93 7.66 19.04
N GLU A 265 21.03 8.70 19.86
CA GLU A 265 20.25 8.84 21.10
C GLU A 265 18.74 8.93 20.82
N GLY A 266 18.35 9.69 19.79
CA GLY A 266 16.96 9.82 19.36
C GLY A 266 16.37 8.48 18.89
N MET A 267 17.13 7.71 18.12
CA MET A 267 16.72 6.39 17.65
C MET A 267 16.70 5.33 18.77
N LEU A 268 17.63 5.41 19.73
CA LEU A 268 17.70 4.50 20.88
C LEU A 268 16.58 4.76 21.88
N MET A 269 16.47 6.00 22.38
CA MET A 269 15.57 6.35 23.49
C MET A 269 14.19 6.82 23.02
N GLY A 270 14.14 7.48 21.86
CA GLY A 270 12.91 8.07 21.34
C GLY A 270 12.10 7.12 20.48
N GLU A 271 12.75 6.39 19.57
CA GLU A 271 12.08 5.52 18.59
C GLU A 271 12.15 4.04 18.97
N GLY A 272 13.18 3.61 19.72
CA GLY A 272 13.41 2.20 20.07
C GLY A 272 13.79 1.34 18.87
N THR A 273 14.35 1.94 17.81
CA THR A 273 14.71 1.27 16.55
C THR A 273 16.13 0.73 16.54
N LEU A 274 16.94 1.17 17.50
CA LEU A 274 18.33 0.74 17.71
C LEU A 274 18.50 0.04 19.05
N TRP A 275 19.48 -0.86 19.06
CA TRP A 275 19.99 -1.56 20.23
C TRP A 275 21.45 -1.17 20.41
N VAL A 276 21.88 -0.97 21.65
CA VAL A 276 23.26 -0.61 21.98
C VAL A 276 23.98 -1.79 22.62
N ASP A 277 25.21 -2.04 22.18
CA ASP A 277 26.17 -2.94 22.82
C ASP A 277 27.32 -2.13 23.42
N ASP A 278 27.28 -1.99 24.74
CA ASP A 278 28.30 -1.31 25.56
C ASP A 278 29.47 -2.24 25.95
N GLN A 279 29.42 -3.53 25.60
CA GLN A 279 30.48 -4.48 25.93
C GLN A 279 31.70 -4.34 25.01
N THR A 280 31.61 -3.48 23.99
CA THR A 280 32.69 -3.20 23.04
C THR A 280 33.02 -1.71 22.99
N HIS A 281 34.29 -1.39 22.75
CA HIS A 281 34.76 -0.02 22.56
C HIS A 281 35.31 0.16 21.14
N PRO A 282 34.80 1.12 20.34
CA PRO A 282 33.67 2.01 20.61
C PRO A 282 32.30 1.27 20.65
N PRO A 283 31.27 1.83 21.33
CA PRO A 283 29.96 1.20 21.46
C PRO A 283 29.32 0.98 20.09
N ARG A 284 28.64 -0.16 19.93
CA ARG A 284 28.04 -0.59 18.67
C ARG A 284 26.53 -0.48 18.72
N TYR A 285 25.95 0.07 17.66
CA TYR A 285 24.52 0.22 17.50
C TYR A 285 24.01 -0.74 16.43
N TYR A 286 22.98 -1.51 16.76
CA TYR A 286 22.37 -2.52 15.90
C TYR A 286 20.92 -2.14 15.61
N SER A 287 20.39 -2.57 14.45
CA SER A 287 18.95 -2.54 14.20
C SER A 287 18.45 -3.93 13.84
N LEU A 288 17.46 -4.42 14.58
CA LEU A 288 16.78 -5.68 14.26
C LEU A 288 16.09 -5.64 12.90
N ALA A 289 15.68 -4.45 12.45
CA ALA A 289 15.08 -4.26 11.14
C ALA A 289 16.08 -4.48 9.99
N ALA A 290 17.40 -4.39 10.26
CA ALA A 290 18.47 -4.69 9.32
C ALA A 290 19.04 -6.12 9.46
N ALA A 291 18.84 -6.76 10.62
CA ALA A 291 19.48 -8.03 10.98
C ALA A 291 18.78 -9.30 10.44
N THR A 292 17.87 -9.17 9.48
CA THR A 292 16.94 -10.24 9.04
C THR A 292 17.58 -11.39 8.25
N SER A 293 18.89 -11.64 8.40
CA SER A 293 19.59 -12.81 7.87
C SER A 293 20.13 -13.77 8.95
N MET A 294 19.81 -13.58 10.23
CA MET A 294 20.38 -14.39 11.34
C MET A 294 19.38 -15.23 12.15
N LEU A 295 18.12 -15.37 11.72
CA LEU A 295 17.16 -16.32 12.30
C LEU A 295 16.53 -17.16 11.18
#